data_AF-A0A8C8BG99-F1
#
_entry.id   AF-A0A8C8BG99-F1
#
_cell.length_a   1.000
_cell.length_b   1.000
_cell.length_c   1.000
_cell.angle_alpha   90.00
_cell.angle_beta   90.00
_cell.angle_gamma   90.00
#
_symmetry.space_group_name_H-M   'P 1'
#
loop_
_entity.id
_entity.type
_entity.pdbx_description
1 polymer ?
#
loop_
_entity_poly.entity_id
_entity_poly.type
_entity_poly.pdbx_seq_one_letter_code
_entity_poly.pdbx_strand_id
1 'polypeptide(L)'
;MMPSGGGHSNPSRLLSPGQKMAAPRVAVALAPTRAISPPPPSPYLIAEAPSALDRGGGMRPQRSGLAAACPSVSVVFPGPVSRESCCRFACELLKHVLHQRHQLPLPYEQLAYFCRRAMQDGDLIKKPPSVDPASKKCQQVLMELEGVLQHLEVMFSLTLVPRVLILLGGNVMSPKELYELNLEGIYEGCAEESLKTASCVRKLFHALFVADVFSELKALPVVGTVVMLQGHRDCGVDWFRPKLNYKVPTRGRKLTVNLSCDGAINVSSSPPQDVTSTWEDYVWFQAPVTLKGFRE
;
A
#
# COMPACT_ATOMS: atom_id res chain seq x y z
N MET A 1 -24.86 -70.34 28.87
CA MET A 1 -25.13 -70.07 30.30
C MET A 1 -24.34 -68.83 30.71
N MET A 2 -24.97 -67.89 31.41
CA MET A 2 -24.35 -66.96 32.39
C MET A 2 -23.73 -67.81 33.56
N PRO A 3 -22.90 -67.31 34.52
CA PRO A 3 -22.80 -65.96 35.12
C PRO A 3 -21.33 -65.46 35.32
N SER A 4 -20.98 -64.47 36.17
CA SER A 4 -21.45 -63.07 36.35
C SER A 4 -20.52 -62.35 37.35
N GLY A 5 -20.39 -61.01 37.26
CA GLY A 5 -19.88 -60.14 38.34
C GLY A 5 -18.53 -59.44 38.06
N GLY A 6 -18.31 -58.19 38.47
CA GLY A 6 -19.24 -57.22 39.06
C GLY A 6 -18.56 -56.20 40.00
N GLY A 7 -19.02 -54.94 39.96
CA GLY A 7 -18.95 -54.01 41.10
C GLY A 7 -18.08 -52.76 40.97
N HIS A 8 -18.76 -51.59 41.00
CA HIS A 8 -18.52 -50.40 41.84
C HIS A 8 -17.12 -49.71 41.85
N SER A 9 -16.94 -48.39 41.94
CA SER A 9 -17.82 -47.28 42.38
C SER A 9 -17.43 -45.95 41.72
N ASN A 10 -18.38 -45.01 41.65
CA ASN A 10 -18.10 -43.56 41.58
C ASN A 10 -18.46 -42.96 42.97
N PRO A 11 -17.83 -41.87 43.45
CA PRO A 11 -18.64 -40.65 43.54
C PRO A 11 -17.89 -39.31 43.40
N SER A 12 -18.67 -38.31 42.98
CA SER A 12 -18.33 -36.88 42.96
C SER A 12 -18.10 -36.29 44.36
N ARG A 13 -17.30 -35.20 44.45
CA ARG A 13 -17.51 -34.19 45.50
C ARG A 13 -17.15 -32.78 45.06
N LEU A 14 -18.13 -31.88 45.16
CA LEU A 14 -17.90 -30.43 45.22
C LEU A 14 -17.18 -30.07 46.53
N LEU A 15 -16.48 -28.92 46.54
CA LEU A 15 -16.44 -27.98 47.68
C LEU A 15 -15.73 -26.66 47.29
N SER A 16 -16.52 -25.59 47.15
CA SER A 16 -16.12 -24.20 47.50
C SER A 16 -16.66 -23.94 48.92
N PRO A 17 -16.21 -22.94 49.74
CA PRO A 17 -16.32 -21.51 49.37
C PRO A 17 -15.31 -20.52 50.05
N GLY A 18 -15.43 -19.23 49.72
CA GLY A 18 -14.81 -18.10 50.44
C GLY A 18 -13.55 -17.52 49.75
N GLN A 19 -13.26 -16.21 49.81
CA GLN A 19 -13.97 -15.09 50.45
C GLN A 19 -13.61 -13.74 49.78
N LYS A 20 -14.39 -12.70 50.06
CA LYS A 20 -14.28 -11.32 49.49
C LYS A 20 -12.90 -10.68 49.64
N MET A 21 -12.49 -9.89 48.64
CA MET A 21 -11.93 -8.55 48.87
C MET A 21 -12.46 -7.54 47.84
N ALA A 22 -12.65 -6.30 48.29
CA ALA A 22 -13.26 -5.22 47.50
C ALA A 22 -12.18 -4.33 46.84
N ALA A 23 -12.42 -3.89 45.61
CA ALA A 23 -11.57 -2.90 44.96
C ALA A 23 -11.80 -1.49 45.55
N PRO A 24 -10.75 -0.69 45.79
CA PRO A 24 -10.89 0.67 46.28
C PRO A 24 -11.47 1.59 45.20
N ARG A 25 -12.50 2.36 45.57
CA ARG A 25 -13.03 3.45 44.73
C ARG A 25 -12.00 4.59 44.73
N VAL A 26 -11.35 4.83 43.59
CA VAL A 26 -10.53 6.05 43.42
C VAL A 26 -11.48 7.25 43.34
N ALA A 27 -11.38 8.15 44.30
CA ALA A 27 -12.14 9.38 44.30
C ALA A 27 -11.56 10.34 43.24
N VAL A 28 -12.38 10.73 42.27
CA VAL A 28 -12.05 11.82 41.36
C VAL A 28 -12.15 13.13 42.13
N ALA A 29 -11.00 13.75 42.41
CA ALA A 29 -10.95 15.06 43.05
C ALA A 29 -11.42 16.14 42.06
N LEU A 30 -12.48 16.86 42.44
CA LEU A 30 -12.94 18.05 41.74
C LEU A 30 -11.93 19.19 41.91
N ALA A 31 -11.21 19.53 40.84
CA ALA A 31 -10.45 20.78 40.76
C ALA A 31 -11.39 21.95 40.40
N PRO A 32 -11.15 23.17 40.92
CA PRO A 32 -12.15 24.23 40.92
C PRO A 32 -12.40 24.87 39.55
N THR A 33 -13.65 25.21 39.33
CA THR A 33 -14.16 25.97 38.17
C THR A 33 -13.46 27.33 38.06
N ARG A 34 -12.71 27.55 36.99
CA ARG A 34 -12.24 28.89 36.61
C ARG A 34 -13.09 29.40 35.46
N ALA A 35 -13.96 30.36 35.75
CA ALA A 35 -14.84 30.97 34.76
C ALA A 35 -14.01 31.68 33.68
N ILE A 36 -14.29 31.37 32.41
CA ILE A 36 -13.81 32.13 31.25
C ILE A 36 -15.06 32.72 30.59
N SER A 37 -15.16 34.04 30.61
CA SER A 37 -16.28 34.79 30.07
C SER A 37 -16.36 34.68 28.54
N PRO A 38 -17.56 34.63 27.92
CA PRO A 38 -17.70 34.67 26.48
C PRO A 38 -17.40 36.07 25.92
N PRO A 39 -16.78 36.19 24.73
CA PRO A 39 -16.66 37.47 24.03
C PRO A 39 -18.02 37.93 23.47
N PRO A 40 -18.29 39.24 23.39
CA PRO A 40 -19.57 39.77 22.93
C PRO A 40 -19.73 39.73 21.39
N PRO A 41 -20.97 39.57 20.88
CA PRO A 41 -21.26 39.68 19.45
C PRO A 41 -21.52 41.14 19.04
N SER A 42 -21.07 41.54 17.84
CA SER A 42 -21.31 42.86 17.22
C SER A 42 -20.97 42.80 15.73
N PRO A 43 -21.58 43.63 14.85
CA PRO A 43 -22.86 43.21 14.27
C PRO A 43 -22.85 43.25 12.72
N TYR A 44 -23.96 42.80 12.12
CA TYR A 44 -24.32 43.19 10.75
C TYR A 44 -24.39 44.71 10.62
N LEU A 45 -24.06 45.27 9.44
CA LEU A 45 -25.06 45.89 8.55
C LEU A 45 -24.45 46.39 7.21
N ILE A 46 -25.23 46.13 6.15
CA ILE A 46 -25.41 46.93 4.93
C ILE A 46 -24.30 46.95 3.87
N ALA A 47 -24.76 46.86 2.63
CA ALA A 47 -23.99 46.83 1.39
C ALA A 47 -23.88 48.22 0.76
N GLU A 48 -22.85 48.43 -0.05
CA GLU A 48 -22.91 49.45 -1.10
C GLU A 48 -22.13 49.03 -2.36
N ALA A 49 -22.81 49.18 -3.50
CA ALA A 49 -22.31 49.24 -4.86
C ALA A 49 -23.31 50.17 -5.60
N PRO A 50 -23.00 50.81 -6.74
CA PRO A 50 -21.87 50.53 -7.65
C PRO A 50 -21.14 51.81 -8.15
N SER A 51 -20.22 51.66 -9.12
CA SER A 51 -20.26 52.38 -10.40
C SER A 51 -19.19 51.85 -11.39
N ALA A 52 -19.34 52.14 -12.68
CA ALA A 52 -18.68 51.44 -13.78
C ALA A 52 -17.70 52.31 -14.61
N LEU A 53 -17.01 51.63 -15.55
CA LEU A 53 -16.24 52.15 -16.72
C LEU A 53 -14.92 52.89 -16.44
N ASP A 54 -13.80 52.33 -16.88
CA ASP A 54 -13.25 52.68 -18.21
C ASP A 54 -12.29 51.57 -18.77
N ARG A 55 -11.75 51.81 -19.96
CA ARG A 55 -11.15 50.86 -20.92
C ARG A 55 -9.67 50.55 -20.70
N GLY A 56 -9.29 49.36 -21.16
CA GLY A 56 -8.10 49.18 -22.01
C GLY A 56 -6.81 48.74 -21.31
N GLY A 57 -6.19 47.67 -21.82
CA GLY A 57 -4.88 47.21 -21.34
C GLY A 57 -4.74 45.69 -21.37
N GLY A 58 -4.51 45.12 -22.56
CA GLY A 58 -4.31 43.68 -22.71
C GLY A 58 -2.94 43.23 -22.19
N MET A 59 -2.89 42.72 -20.97
CA MET A 59 -1.82 41.85 -20.48
C MET A 59 -2.46 40.69 -19.73
N ARG A 60 -2.56 39.52 -20.38
CA ARG A 60 -2.82 38.28 -19.65
C ARG A 60 -1.68 38.11 -18.65
N PRO A 61 -1.94 37.96 -17.33
CA PRO A 61 -0.92 37.43 -16.45
C PRO A 61 -0.58 36.05 -16.99
N GLN A 62 0.64 35.93 -17.51
CA GLN A 62 1.21 34.67 -17.95
C GLN A 62 1.06 33.73 -16.77
N ARG A 63 0.21 32.70 -16.90
CA ARG A 63 0.06 31.66 -15.88
C ARG A 63 1.43 31.00 -15.77
N SER A 64 2.23 31.50 -14.83
CA SER A 64 3.41 30.82 -14.34
C SER A 64 2.94 29.42 -14.03
N GLY A 65 3.44 28.45 -14.78
CA GLY A 65 3.05 27.07 -14.59
C GLY A 65 3.54 26.68 -13.21
N LEU A 66 2.64 26.68 -12.22
CA LEU A 66 2.85 25.93 -11.00
C LEU A 66 3.24 24.53 -11.47
N ALA A 67 4.52 24.20 -11.30
CA ALA A 67 5.00 22.85 -11.49
C ALA A 67 4.14 22.00 -10.56
N ALA A 68 3.20 21.24 -11.16
CA ALA A 68 2.16 20.57 -10.40
C ALA A 68 2.86 19.68 -9.36
N ALA A 69 2.73 20.05 -8.09
CA ALA A 69 3.41 19.35 -7.02
C ALA A 69 2.95 17.88 -7.10
N CYS A 70 3.91 16.97 -7.33
CA CYS A 70 3.60 15.55 -7.44
C CYS A 70 2.93 15.12 -6.14
N PRO A 71 1.69 14.59 -6.17
CA PRO A 71 0.97 14.29 -4.94
C PRO A 71 1.72 13.22 -4.14
N SER A 72 1.80 13.47 -2.84
CA SER A 72 2.41 12.57 -1.86
C SER A 72 1.38 12.16 -0.82
N VAL A 73 1.21 10.86 -0.59
CA VAL A 73 0.28 10.33 0.41
C VAL A 73 1.11 9.67 1.51
N SER A 74 0.97 10.15 2.74
CA SER A 74 1.66 9.57 3.91
C SER A 74 0.69 8.70 4.71
N VAL A 75 1.10 7.48 5.04
CA VAL A 75 0.30 6.51 5.80
C VAL A 75 1.11 6.03 7.00
N VAL A 76 0.70 6.46 8.18
CA VAL A 76 1.34 6.07 9.45
C VAL A 76 0.58 4.90 10.08
N PHE A 77 1.22 3.77 10.34
CA PHE A 77 0.64 2.60 11.02
C PHE A 77 0.87 2.69 12.54
N PRO A 78 -0.11 2.34 13.40
CA PRO A 78 -0.03 2.52 14.86
C PRO A 78 0.83 1.44 15.57
N GLY A 79 1.94 1.03 14.97
CA GLY A 79 2.76 -0.10 15.41
C GLY A 79 3.57 -0.72 14.27
N PRO A 80 4.41 -1.73 14.57
CA PRO A 80 5.24 -2.41 13.58
C PRO A 80 4.39 -3.18 12.55
N VAL A 81 4.98 -3.43 11.38
CA VAL A 81 4.39 -4.28 10.34
C VAL A 81 5.35 -5.39 9.97
N SER A 82 4.83 -6.54 9.52
CA SER A 82 5.69 -7.65 9.11
C SER A 82 6.31 -7.39 7.73
N ARG A 83 7.46 -8.00 7.46
CA ARG A 83 8.07 -8.10 6.13
C ARG A 83 7.10 -8.59 5.04
N GLU A 84 6.27 -9.58 5.37
CA GLU A 84 5.20 -10.06 4.49
C GLU A 84 4.20 -8.93 4.18
N SER A 85 3.84 -8.11 5.18
CA SER A 85 2.96 -6.96 4.98
C SER A 85 3.58 -5.94 4.02
N CYS A 86 4.87 -5.65 4.14
CA CYS A 86 5.60 -4.77 3.22
C CYS A 86 5.54 -5.29 1.77
N CYS A 87 5.74 -6.60 1.57
CA CYS A 87 5.58 -7.23 0.26
C CYS A 87 4.13 -7.11 -0.25
N ARG A 88 3.13 -7.36 0.61
CA ARG A 88 1.71 -7.21 0.24
C ARG A 88 1.39 -5.77 -0.14
N PHE A 89 1.93 -4.75 0.53
CA PHE A 89 1.73 -3.36 0.12
C PHE A 89 2.24 -3.08 -1.30
N ALA A 90 3.43 -3.57 -1.64
CA ALA A 90 3.99 -3.44 -2.99
C ALA A 90 3.17 -4.19 -4.05
N CYS A 91 2.81 -5.45 -3.77
CA CYS A 91 2.00 -6.29 -4.66
C CYS A 91 0.60 -5.71 -4.90
N GLU A 92 -0.12 -5.32 -3.85
CA GLU A 92 -1.45 -4.73 -3.99
C GLU A 92 -1.41 -3.36 -4.67
N LEU A 93 -0.40 -2.52 -4.39
CA LEU A 93 -0.23 -1.24 -5.08
C LEU A 93 0.04 -1.44 -6.58
N LEU A 94 0.86 -2.43 -6.96
CA LEU A 94 1.11 -2.77 -8.36
C LEU A 94 -0.19 -3.15 -9.09
N LYS A 95 -0.97 -4.08 -8.52
CA LYS A 95 -2.29 -4.48 -9.07
C LYS A 95 -3.22 -3.27 -9.22
N HIS A 96 -3.29 -2.43 -8.18
CA HIS A 96 -4.15 -1.26 -8.16
C HIS A 96 -3.75 -0.23 -9.22
N VAL A 97 -2.46 0.11 -9.33
CA VAL A 97 -1.94 1.02 -10.37
C VAL A 97 -2.23 0.47 -11.77
N LEU A 98 -1.99 -0.83 -12.02
CA LEU A 98 -2.27 -1.43 -13.33
C LEU A 98 -3.75 -1.33 -13.71
N HIS A 99 -4.67 -1.53 -12.76
CA HIS A 99 -6.11 -1.36 -12.99
C HIS A 99 -6.50 0.12 -13.19
N GLN A 100 -6.13 1.02 -12.26
CA GLN A 100 -6.49 2.44 -12.33
C GLN A 100 -5.89 3.17 -13.55
N ARG A 101 -4.78 2.67 -14.10
CA ARG A 101 -4.16 3.22 -15.32
C ARG A 101 -4.58 2.50 -16.60
N HIS A 102 -5.65 1.69 -16.54
CA HIS A 102 -6.23 0.93 -17.66
C HIS A 102 -5.20 0.07 -18.43
N GLN A 103 -4.29 -0.55 -17.66
CA GLN A 103 -3.37 -1.59 -18.13
C GLN A 103 -3.94 -3.00 -17.88
N LEU A 104 -4.93 -3.12 -17.00
CA LEU A 104 -5.81 -4.28 -16.85
C LEU A 104 -7.26 -3.82 -17.04
N PRO A 105 -8.14 -4.61 -17.70
CA PRO A 105 -9.55 -4.23 -17.92
C PRO A 105 -10.42 -4.40 -16.65
N LEU A 106 -9.98 -5.21 -15.70
CA LEU A 106 -10.63 -5.47 -14.40
C LEU A 106 -9.56 -5.58 -13.29
N PRO A 107 -9.93 -5.50 -12.01
CA PRO A 107 -9.03 -5.81 -10.91
C PRO A 107 -8.43 -7.22 -11.06
N TYR A 108 -7.14 -7.37 -10.73
CA TYR A 108 -6.40 -8.61 -10.92
C TYR A 108 -7.10 -9.82 -10.25
N GLU A 109 -7.69 -9.65 -9.07
CA GLU A 109 -8.39 -10.70 -8.32
C GLU A 109 -9.56 -11.30 -9.12
N GLN A 110 -10.28 -10.46 -9.87
CA GLN A 110 -11.39 -10.89 -10.73
C GLN A 110 -10.87 -11.62 -11.97
N LEU A 111 -9.82 -11.09 -12.59
CA LEU A 111 -9.16 -11.71 -13.76
C LEU A 111 -8.59 -13.09 -13.41
N ALA A 112 -7.91 -13.21 -12.27
CA ALA A 112 -7.36 -14.46 -11.75
C ALA A 112 -8.45 -15.47 -11.36
N TYR A 113 -9.64 -15.02 -10.93
CA TYR A 113 -10.80 -15.89 -10.76
C TYR A 113 -11.31 -16.44 -12.11
N PHE A 114 -11.54 -15.56 -13.09
CA PHE A 114 -12.06 -15.98 -14.41
C PHE A 114 -11.10 -16.93 -15.14
N CYS A 115 -9.79 -16.66 -15.13
CA CYS A 115 -8.82 -17.54 -15.80
C CYS A 115 -8.71 -18.92 -15.13
N ARG A 116 -8.74 -18.99 -13.79
CA ARG A 116 -8.77 -20.28 -13.07
C ARG A 116 -10.05 -21.07 -13.38
N ARG A 117 -11.21 -20.39 -13.46
CA ARG A 117 -12.48 -21.07 -13.80
C ARG A 117 -12.49 -21.57 -15.24
N ALA A 118 -11.96 -20.80 -16.19
CA ALA A 118 -11.85 -21.21 -17.60
C ALA A 118 -10.92 -22.43 -17.80
N MET A 119 -9.92 -22.63 -16.94
CA MET A 119 -9.07 -23.82 -16.95
C MET A 119 -9.76 -25.07 -16.37
N GLN A 120 -10.70 -24.91 -15.44
CA GLN A 120 -11.41 -26.03 -14.79
C GLN A 120 -12.62 -26.52 -15.60
N ASP A 121 -13.33 -25.62 -16.28
CA ASP A 121 -14.54 -25.95 -17.06
C ASP A 121 -14.21 -26.67 -18.40
N GLY A 122 -12.96 -26.61 -18.83
CA GLY A 122 -12.47 -27.25 -20.07
C GLY A 122 -12.33 -28.77 -20.02
N ASP A 123 -12.44 -29.40 -18.83
CA ASP A 123 -12.16 -30.83 -18.64
C ASP A 123 -13.44 -31.71 -18.69
N LEU A 124 -14.63 -31.10 -18.68
CA LEU A 124 -15.91 -31.83 -18.57
C LEU A 124 -16.72 -31.95 -19.86
N ILE A 125 -16.48 -31.11 -20.89
CA ILE A 125 -17.20 -31.20 -22.17
C ILE A 125 -16.26 -31.10 -23.37
N LYS A 126 -16.24 -32.16 -24.18
CA LYS A 126 -15.49 -32.27 -25.43
C LYS A 126 -15.96 -31.26 -26.49
N LYS A 127 -15.35 -30.08 -26.53
CA LYS A 127 -15.35 -29.20 -27.70
C LYS A 127 -14.01 -28.47 -27.75
N PRO A 128 -13.31 -28.39 -28.90
CA PRO A 128 -12.10 -27.59 -28.97
C PRO A 128 -12.50 -26.15 -28.67
N PRO A 129 -11.94 -25.51 -27.62
CA PRO A 129 -12.24 -24.11 -27.39
C PRO A 129 -11.64 -23.34 -28.58
N SER A 130 -12.49 -22.65 -29.32
CA SER A 130 -12.07 -21.45 -30.05
C SER A 130 -11.71 -20.41 -28.99
N VAL A 131 -10.59 -20.62 -28.30
CA VAL A 131 -10.04 -19.72 -27.29
C VAL A 131 -9.76 -18.41 -27.99
N ASP A 132 -10.64 -17.45 -27.75
CA ASP A 132 -10.57 -16.09 -28.24
C ASP A 132 -9.12 -15.58 -28.08
N PRO A 133 -8.48 -15.01 -29.12
CA PRO A 133 -7.16 -14.41 -28.97
C PRO A 133 -7.05 -13.43 -27.77
N ALA A 134 -8.14 -12.74 -27.40
CA ALA A 134 -8.19 -11.92 -26.18
C ALA A 134 -7.98 -12.75 -24.90
N SER A 135 -8.59 -13.94 -24.80
CA SER A 135 -8.44 -14.85 -23.65
C SER A 135 -7.00 -15.36 -23.47
N LYS A 136 -6.30 -15.68 -24.58
CA LYS A 136 -4.89 -16.13 -24.54
C LYS A 136 -3.96 -14.99 -24.10
N LYS A 137 -4.23 -13.78 -24.58
CA LYS A 137 -3.49 -12.57 -24.21
C LYS A 137 -3.71 -12.20 -22.74
N CYS A 138 -4.94 -12.31 -22.24
CA CYS A 138 -5.27 -12.17 -20.82
C CYS A 138 -4.49 -13.19 -19.97
N GLN A 139 -4.53 -14.48 -20.32
CA GLN A 139 -3.77 -15.54 -19.64
C GLN A 139 -2.26 -15.26 -19.60
N GLN A 140 -1.67 -14.87 -20.73
CA GLN A 140 -0.24 -14.55 -20.82
C GLN A 140 0.14 -13.36 -19.91
N VAL A 141 -0.61 -12.26 -19.96
CA VAL A 141 -0.32 -11.08 -19.11
C VAL A 141 -0.49 -11.39 -17.63
N LEU A 142 -1.49 -12.21 -17.26
CA LEU A 142 -1.66 -12.65 -15.87
C LEU A 142 -0.52 -13.58 -15.43
N MET A 143 -0.03 -14.49 -16.27
CA MET A 143 1.14 -15.31 -15.94
C MET A 143 2.40 -14.47 -15.76
N GLU A 144 2.63 -13.46 -16.59
CA GLU A 144 3.75 -12.52 -16.44
C GLU A 144 3.64 -11.70 -15.14
N LEU A 145 2.43 -11.21 -14.82
CA LEU A 145 2.16 -10.48 -13.59
C LEU A 145 2.32 -11.38 -12.35
N GLU A 146 1.82 -12.62 -12.39
CA GLU A 146 2.02 -13.61 -11.31
C GLU A 146 3.51 -13.89 -11.09
N GLY A 147 4.27 -14.03 -12.19
CA GLY A 147 5.72 -14.13 -12.14
C GLY A 147 6.36 -12.93 -11.43
N VAL A 148 5.98 -11.69 -11.76
CA VAL A 148 6.47 -10.49 -11.06
C VAL A 148 6.10 -10.51 -9.57
N LEU A 149 4.85 -10.84 -9.23
CA LEU A 149 4.37 -10.90 -7.85
C LEU A 149 5.14 -11.97 -7.03
N GLN A 150 5.38 -13.15 -7.59
CA GLN A 150 6.10 -14.21 -6.90
C GLN A 150 7.57 -13.86 -6.67
N HIS A 151 8.24 -13.23 -7.63
CA HIS A 151 9.63 -12.79 -7.46
C HIS A 151 9.75 -11.59 -6.51
N LEU A 152 8.72 -10.73 -6.41
CA LEU A 152 8.65 -9.73 -5.34
C LEU A 152 8.65 -10.43 -3.96
N GLU A 153 7.81 -11.44 -3.73
CA GLU A 153 7.81 -12.20 -2.47
C GLU A 153 9.19 -12.80 -2.15
N VAL A 154 9.87 -13.39 -3.15
CA VAL A 154 11.26 -13.85 -3.01
C VAL A 154 12.20 -12.72 -2.60
N MET A 155 12.17 -11.57 -3.28
CA MET A 155 13.07 -10.45 -2.96
C MET A 155 12.84 -9.90 -1.55
N PHE A 156 11.57 -9.69 -1.17
CA PHE A 156 11.23 -9.26 0.18
C PHE A 156 11.66 -10.28 1.24
N SER A 157 11.66 -11.59 0.95
CA SER A 157 12.20 -12.59 1.87
C SER A 157 13.72 -12.44 2.11
N LEU A 158 14.48 -12.14 1.05
CA LEU A 158 15.94 -12.10 1.05
C LEU A 158 16.54 -10.83 1.66
N THR A 159 15.84 -9.69 1.55
CA THR A 159 16.35 -8.38 2.00
C THR A 159 15.20 -7.46 2.40
N LEU A 160 15.49 -6.50 3.29
CA LEU A 160 14.67 -5.29 3.40
C LEU A 160 14.53 -4.63 2.02
N VAL A 161 13.42 -3.94 1.79
CA VAL A 161 13.14 -3.22 0.54
C VAL A 161 12.72 -1.80 0.93
N PRO A 162 13.62 -0.80 0.93
CA PRO A 162 13.27 0.55 1.37
C PRO A 162 12.36 1.26 0.38
N ARG A 163 12.48 1.01 -0.94
CA ARG A 163 11.69 1.69 -1.98
C ARG A 163 11.34 0.76 -3.14
N VAL A 164 10.14 0.93 -3.67
CA VAL A 164 9.62 0.25 -4.88
C VAL A 164 9.13 1.30 -5.87
N LEU A 165 9.43 1.10 -7.16
CA LEU A 165 9.01 1.94 -8.28
C LEU A 165 8.19 1.12 -9.27
N ILE A 166 7.08 1.69 -9.73
CA ILE A 166 6.24 1.16 -10.80
C ILE A 166 6.28 2.17 -11.94
N LEU A 167 6.88 1.79 -13.06
CA LEU A 167 7.25 2.66 -14.19
C LEU A 167 6.39 2.31 -15.40
N LEU A 168 5.47 3.19 -15.81
CA LEU A 168 4.55 2.96 -16.93
C LEU A 168 5.02 3.72 -18.18
N GLY A 169 5.30 2.97 -19.25
CA GLY A 169 5.65 3.46 -20.57
C GLY A 169 6.97 4.22 -20.65
N GLY A 170 7.43 4.49 -21.88
CA GLY A 170 8.74 5.12 -22.09
C GLY A 170 9.88 4.13 -21.83
N ASN A 171 10.85 4.53 -21.01
CA ASN A 171 11.93 3.65 -20.53
C ASN A 171 12.21 3.95 -19.04
N VAL A 172 13.04 3.13 -18.38
CA VAL A 172 13.28 3.25 -16.94
C VAL A 172 13.90 4.59 -16.49
N MET A 173 14.63 5.30 -17.37
CA MET A 173 15.23 6.61 -17.08
C MET A 173 14.29 7.78 -17.41
N SER A 174 13.30 7.57 -18.28
CA SER A 174 12.29 8.56 -18.68
C SER A 174 10.93 7.88 -18.86
N PRO A 175 10.25 7.51 -17.76
CA PRO A 175 8.93 6.90 -17.81
C PRO A 175 7.86 7.93 -18.23
N LYS A 176 6.71 7.46 -18.71
CA LYS A 176 5.54 8.36 -18.89
C LYS A 176 4.91 8.68 -17.55
N GLU A 177 4.76 7.66 -16.71
CA GLU A 177 4.21 7.76 -15.35
C GLU A 177 5.07 6.91 -14.39
N LEU A 178 5.37 7.44 -13.20
CA LEU A 178 6.17 6.80 -12.15
C LEU A 178 5.40 6.87 -10.83
N TYR A 179 5.18 5.71 -10.22
CA TYR A 179 4.60 5.56 -8.88
C TYR A 179 5.69 5.04 -7.95
N GLU A 180 5.85 5.68 -6.80
CA GLU A 180 6.85 5.32 -5.80
C GLU A 180 6.16 4.89 -4.50
N LEU A 181 6.59 3.75 -3.96
CA LEU A 181 6.26 3.30 -2.60
C LEU A 181 7.53 3.39 -1.77
N ASN A 182 7.52 4.27 -0.77
CA ASN A 182 8.59 4.45 0.19
C ASN A 182 8.24 3.72 1.49
N LEU A 183 9.14 2.83 1.91
CA LEU A 183 9.07 1.96 3.08
C LEU A 183 10.20 2.31 4.09
N GLU A 184 11.04 3.32 3.83
CA GLU A 184 12.17 3.72 4.71
C GLU A 184 11.73 4.07 6.14
N GLY A 185 10.48 4.54 6.33
CA GLY A 185 9.91 4.85 7.63
C GLY A 185 9.27 3.67 8.37
N ILE A 186 9.30 2.46 7.79
CA ILE A 186 8.74 1.25 8.39
C ILE A 186 9.73 0.59 9.34
N TYR A 187 9.23 0.19 10.50
CA TYR A 187 9.91 -0.73 11.40
C TYR A 187 9.31 -2.14 11.25
N GLU A 188 10.15 -3.12 10.85
CA GLU A 188 9.73 -4.52 10.71
C GLU A 188 9.60 -5.18 12.09
N GLY A 189 8.39 -5.61 12.44
CA GLY A 189 8.14 -6.38 13.67
C GLY A 189 8.28 -7.88 13.47
N CYS A 190 8.41 -8.62 14.57
CA CYS A 190 8.21 -10.07 14.56
C CYS A 190 6.73 -10.42 14.26
N ALA A 191 6.44 -11.68 13.96
CA ALA A 191 5.09 -12.11 13.56
C ALA A 191 4.01 -11.88 14.63
N GLU A 192 4.37 -11.87 15.91
CA GLU A 192 3.44 -11.70 17.04
C GLU A 192 3.18 -10.22 17.38
N GLU A 193 4.19 -9.37 17.22
CA GLU A 193 4.10 -7.92 17.46
C GLU A 193 3.47 -7.16 16.28
N SER A 194 3.57 -7.71 15.08
CA SER A 194 3.16 -7.05 13.84
C SER A 194 1.64 -6.83 13.74
N LEU A 195 1.27 -5.65 13.25
CA LEU A 195 -0.12 -5.34 12.89
C LEU A 195 -0.63 -6.26 11.78
N LYS A 196 -1.90 -6.70 11.90
CA LYS A 196 -2.57 -7.56 10.92
C LYS A 196 -2.56 -6.94 9.52
N THR A 197 -1.93 -7.61 8.56
CA THR A 197 -1.72 -7.17 7.16
C THR A 197 -2.97 -6.58 6.52
N ALA A 198 -4.11 -7.25 6.63
CA ALA A 198 -5.39 -6.82 6.05
C ALA A 198 -5.92 -5.49 6.62
N SER A 199 -5.55 -5.11 7.84
CA SER A 199 -5.88 -3.79 8.40
C SER A 199 -4.95 -2.70 7.85
N CYS A 200 -3.67 -3.01 7.68
CA CYS A 200 -2.68 -2.09 7.12
C CYS A 200 -2.95 -1.82 5.62
N VAL A 201 -3.23 -2.86 4.83
CA VAL A 201 -3.65 -2.74 3.42
C VAL A 201 -4.91 -1.86 3.30
N ARG A 202 -5.94 -2.09 4.14
CA ARG A 202 -7.14 -1.24 4.15
C ARG A 202 -6.83 0.21 4.51
N LYS A 203 -5.95 0.47 5.49
CA LYS A 203 -5.55 1.84 5.86
C LYS A 203 -4.81 2.55 4.71
N LEU A 204 -3.92 1.83 4.02
CA LEU A 204 -3.23 2.31 2.82
C LEU A 204 -4.22 2.69 1.71
N PHE A 205 -5.09 1.77 1.28
CA PHE A 205 -6.02 2.07 0.18
C PHE A 205 -7.09 3.09 0.55
N HIS A 206 -7.50 3.17 1.83
CA HIS A 206 -8.35 4.26 2.32
C HIS A 206 -7.66 5.61 2.19
N ALA A 207 -6.37 5.73 2.55
CA ALA A 207 -5.62 6.98 2.39
C ALA A 207 -5.45 7.38 0.91
N LEU A 208 -5.17 6.42 0.02
CA LEU A 208 -5.10 6.65 -1.43
C LEU A 208 -6.45 7.10 -2.02
N PHE A 209 -7.55 6.51 -1.55
CA PHE A 209 -8.91 6.86 -1.97
C PHE A 209 -9.31 8.26 -1.51
N VAL A 210 -9.08 8.60 -0.23
CA VAL A 210 -9.38 9.94 0.33
C VAL A 210 -8.53 11.03 -0.33
N ALA A 211 -7.31 10.72 -0.74
CA ALA A 211 -6.43 11.65 -1.44
C ALA A 211 -6.73 11.76 -2.97
N ASP A 212 -7.66 10.96 -3.50
CA ASP A 212 -8.15 10.98 -4.89
C ASP A 212 -7.05 11.01 -5.98
N VAL A 213 -5.95 10.29 -5.73
CA VAL A 213 -4.70 10.38 -6.52
C VAL A 213 -4.75 9.69 -7.89
N PHE A 214 -5.88 9.07 -8.24
CA PHE A 214 -6.11 8.37 -9.52
C PHE A 214 -7.26 8.97 -10.35
N SER A 215 -7.73 10.18 -10.00
CA SER A 215 -8.86 10.91 -10.61
C SER A 215 -8.68 11.37 -12.08
N GLU A 216 -7.69 10.84 -12.78
CA GLU A 216 -7.24 11.41 -14.05
C GLU A 216 -8.13 10.96 -15.22
N LEU A 217 -9.00 11.88 -15.67
CA LEU A 217 -9.93 11.69 -16.80
C LEU A 217 -9.27 11.23 -18.11
N LYS A 218 -7.95 11.39 -18.27
CA LYS A 218 -7.23 10.95 -19.47
C LYS A 218 -6.68 9.53 -19.29
N ALA A 219 -7.37 8.57 -19.89
CA ALA A 219 -6.93 7.18 -19.96
C ALA A 219 -5.54 7.07 -20.65
N LEU A 220 -4.53 6.58 -19.91
CA LEU A 220 -3.22 6.26 -20.47
C LEU A 220 -3.35 5.06 -21.43
N PRO A 221 -2.85 5.11 -22.68
CA PRO A 221 -2.90 3.97 -23.59
C PRO A 221 -2.21 2.75 -22.99
N VAL A 222 -2.48 1.56 -23.54
CA VAL A 222 -1.72 0.35 -23.20
C VAL A 222 -0.24 0.59 -23.41
N VAL A 223 0.55 0.39 -22.36
CA VAL A 223 2.01 0.53 -22.32
C VAL A 223 2.65 -0.66 -21.63
N GLY A 224 3.97 -0.77 -21.75
CA GLY A 224 4.76 -1.65 -20.89
C GLY A 224 4.95 -1.04 -19.50
N THR A 225 4.88 -1.87 -18.47
CA THR A 225 5.16 -1.52 -17.08
C THR A 225 6.41 -2.26 -16.62
N VAL A 226 7.35 -1.53 -16.02
CA VAL A 226 8.56 -2.10 -15.40
C VAL A 226 8.49 -1.87 -13.90
N VAL A 227 8.77 -2.92 -13.12
CA VAL A 227 8.91 -2.83 -11.67
C VAL A 227 10.39 -2.74 -11.33
N MET A 228 10.73 -1.82 -10.44
CA MET A 228 12.06 -1.71 -9.82
C MET A 228 11.92 -1.62 -8.31
N LEU A 229 12.93 -2.07 -7.58
CA LEU A 229 12.98 -1.97 -6.12
C LEU A 229 14.42 -1.89 -5.63
N GLN A 230 14.63 -1.34 -4.44
CA GLN A 230 15.93 -1.40 -3.78
C GLN A 230 16.07 -2.67 -2.95
N GLY A 231 17.28 -3.19 -2.86
CA GLY A 231 17.66 -4.28 -1.96
C GLY A 231 19.16 -4.24 -1.68
N HIS A 232 19.59 -4.94 -0.63
CA HIS A 232 21.00 -5.05 -0.31
C HIS A 232 21.77 -5.66 -1.49
N ARG A 233 22.92 -5.08 -1.86
CA ARG A 233 23.71 -5.52 -3.03
C ARG A 233 24.04 -7.02 -3.03
N ASP A 234 24.28 -7.59 -1.86
CA ASP A 234 24.64 -9.00 -1.65
C ASP A 234 23.47 -9.90 -1.24
N CYS A 235 22.21 -9.51 -1.49
CA CYS A 235 21.02 -10.30 -1.09
C CYS A 235 20.85 -11.63 -1.84
N GLY A 236 21.70 -11.94 -2.82
CA GLY A 236 21.69 -13.21 -3.56
C GLY A 236 20.55 -13.39 -4.56
N VAL A 237 19.76 -12.34 -4.85
CA VAL A 237 18.68 -12.42 -5.85
C VAL A 237 19.24 -12.60 -7.26
N ASP A 238 18.66 -13.53 -8.02
CA ASP A 238 19.13 -13.92 -9.36
C ASP A 238 18.22 -13.39 -10.48
N TRP A 239 16.91 -13.37 -10.26
CA TRP A 239 15.89 -13.01 -11.26
C TRP A 239 15.88 -11.51 -11.56
N PHE A 240 15.84 -10.68 -10.52
CA PHE A 240 15.97 -9.23 -10.66
C PHE A 240 17.38 -8.84 -11.08
N ARG A 241 17.51 -7.88 -11.99
CA ARG A 241 18.81 -7.44 -12.52
C ARG A 241 19.28 -6.16 -11.84
N PRO A 242 20.47 -6.12 -11.21
CA PRO A 242 20.98 -4.92 -10.57
C PRO A 242 21.28 -3.81 -11.59
N LYS A 243 21.07 -2.56 -11.16
CA LYS A 243 21.22 -1.32 -11.93
C LYS A 243 21.98 -0.29 -11.09
N LEU A 244 23.27 -0.58 -10.85
CA LEU A 244 24.16 0.22 -9.99
C LEU A 244 24.18 1.72 -10.32
N ASN A 245 24.05 2.07 -11.60
CA ASN A 245 24.08 3.47 -12.09
C ASN A 245 22.68 4.11 -12.22
N TYR A 246 21.61 3.47 -11.73
CA TYR A 246 20.26 4.00 -11.83
C TYR A 246 20.06 5.23 -10.95
N LYS A 247 19.41 6.25 -11.50
CA LYS A 247 18.96 7.43 -10.77
C LYS A 247 17.46 7.58 -10.98
N VAL A 248 16.71 7.76 -9.89
CA VAL A 248 15.25 7.85 -9.94
C VAL A 248 14.82 9.05 -10.80
N PRO A 249 13.97 8.84 -11.83
CA PRO A 249 13.50 9.93 -12.67
C PRO A 249 12.75 11.00 -11.88
N THR A 250 13.09 12.26 -12.14
CA THR A 250 12.36 13.43 -11.63
C THR A 250 11.11 13.71 -12.47
N ARG A 251 11.17 13.43 -13.78
CA ARG A 251 10.04 13.56 -14.72
C ARG A 251 9.16 12.33 -14.69
N GLY A 252 7.85 12.53 -14.86
CA GLY A 252 6.86 11.46 -14.93
C GLY A 252 6.34 10.99 -13.57
N ARG A 253 6.92 11.48 -12.45
CA ARG A 253 6.44 11.19 -11.09
C ARG A 253 4.96 11.59 -10.95
N LYS A 254 4.12 10.59 -10.65
CA LYS A 254 2.67 10.70 -10.47
C LYS A 254 2.26 10.64 -9.02
N LEU A 255 2.89 9.77 -8.23
CA LEU A 255 2.54 9.54 -6.84
C LEU A 255 3.79 9.11 -6.06
N THR A 256 3.90 9.57 -4.83
CA THR A 256 4.80 8.98 -3.83
C THR A 256 3.99 8.62 -2.59
N VAL A 257 3.95 7.34 -2.26
CA VAL A 257 3.30 6.81 -1.06
C VAL A 257 4.38 6.61 0.00
N ASN A 258 4.33 7.38 1.09
CA ASN A 258 5.27 7.23 2.21
C ASN A 258 4.61 6.41 3.32
N LEU A 259 5.17 5.25 3.63
CA LEU A 259 4.71 4.42 4.74
C LEU A 259 5.64 4.60 5.94
N SER A 260 5.05 4.75 7.13
CA SER A 260 5.80 4.79 8.37
C SER A 260 5.06 4.14 9.54
N CYS A 261 5.77 3.89 10.64
CA CYS A 261 5.19 3.41 11.90
C CYS A 261 5.19 4.53 12.96
N ASP A 262 4.07 4.66 13.67
CA ASP A 262 3.95 5.40 14.94
C ASP A 262 4.42 4.47 16.05
N GLY A 263 5.69 4.64 16.46
CA GLY A 263 6.37 3.76 17.40
C GLY A 263 7.58 4.48 17.97
N ALA A 264 7.51 4.81 19.26
CA ALA A 264 8.52 5.64 19.91
C ALA A 264 9.90 4.97 19.96
N ILE A 265 10.94 5.81 19.81
CA ILE A 265 12.33 5.50 20.13
C ILE A 265 12.38 4.97 21.57
N ASN A 266 12.58 3.66 21.75
CA ASN A 266 12.68 3.09 23.09
C ASN A 266 13.62 1.87 23.17
N VAL A 267 14.80 1.96 22.52
CA VAL A 267 15.99 1.20 22.93
C VAL A 267 17.22 2.12 22.81
N SER A 268 17.92 2.30 23.93
CA SER A 268 19.29 2.84 24.10
C SER A 268 19.81 3.96 23.18
N SER A 269 19.99 5.14 23.79
CA SER A 269 21.15 6.05 23.63
C SER A 269 22.13 5.77 22.46
N SER A 270 21.75 6.18 21.26
CA SER A 270 22.67 6.56 20.19
C SER A 270 22.13 7.84 19.54
N PRO A 271 22.99 8.75 19.04
CA PRO A 271 22.52 9.88 18.23
C PRO A 271 21.79 9.35 16.98
N PRO A 272 20.94 10.15 16.31
CA PRO A 272 20.38 9.76 15.03
C PRO A 272 21.54 9.45 14.07
N GLN A 273 21.78 8.15 13.83
CA GLN A 273 22.66 7.75 12.75
C GLN A 273 22.04 8.29 11.46
N ASP A 274 22.90 8.90 10.65
CA ASP A 274 22.50 9.59 9.44
C ASP A 274 21.68 8.60 8.58
N VAL A 275 20.42 8.92 8.28
CA VAL A 275 19.51 7.97 7.60
C VAL A 275 20.03 7.55 6.21
N THR A 276 21.00 8.30 5.70
CA THR A 276 21.82 7.97 4.54
C THR A 276 22.65 6.69 4.74
N SER A 277 23.30 6.48 5.90
CA SER A 277 24.23 5.36 6.13
C SER A 277 23.55 4.00 6.11
N THR A 278 22.30 3.91 6.58
CA THR A 278 21.54 2.65 6.66
C THR A 278 21.28 2.00 5.29
N TRP A 279 21.29 2.80 4.21
CA TRP A 279 20.92 2.35 2.87
C TRP A 279 22.06 2.49 1.84
N GLU A 280 23.31 2.76 2.25
CA GLU A 280 24.46 2.90 1.34
C GLU A 280 24.75 1.63 0.52
N ASP A 281 24.53 0.46 1.12
CA ASP A 281 24.73 -0.83 0.45
C ASP A 281 23.55 -1.26 -0.44
N TYR A 282 22.49 -0.45 -0.53
CA TYR A 282 21.27 -0.77 -1.27
C TYR A 282 21.30 -0.25 -2.70
N VAL A 283 21.14 -1.17 -3.65
CA VAL A 283 21.16 -0.87 -5.09
C VAL A 283 19.80 -1.10 -5.72
N TRP A 284 19.55 -0.45 -6.86
CA TRP A 284 18.33 -0.66 -7.62
C TRP A 284 18.37 -1.98 -8.37
N PHE A 285 17.28 -2.73 -8.27
CA PHE A 285 17.02 -3.99 -8.97
C PHE A 285 15.82 -3.80 -9.91
N GLN A 286 15.94 -4.29 -11.15
CA GLN A 286 14.90 -4.16 -12.18
C GLN A 286 14.37 -5.54 -12.59
N ALA A 287 13.04 -5.67 -12.72
CA ALA A 287 12.44 -6.86 -13.31
C ALA A 287 13.00 -7.10 -14.73
N PRO A 288 13.35 -8.35 -15.08
CA PRO A 288 13.84 -8.69 -16.42
C PRO A 288 12.74 -8.67 -17.48
N VAL A 289 11.47 -8.78 -17.06
CA VAL A 289 10.28 -8.72 -17.90
C VAL A 289 9.63 -7.32 -17.87
N THR A 290 8.93 -6.96 -18.94
CA THR A 290 8.10 -5.75 -19.01
C THR A 290 6.64 -6.17 -19.17
N LEU A 291 5.83 -5.95 -18.14
CA LEU A 291 4.41 -6.31 -18.15
C LEU A 291 3.66 -5.49 -19.19
N LYS A 292 3.06 -6.13 -20.18
CA LYS A 292 2.31 -5.42 -21.23
C LYS A 292 0.83 -5.36 -20.85
N GLY A 293 0.26 -4.15 -20.75
CA GLY A 293 -1.16 -4.00 -20.47
C GLY A 293 -2.08 -4.57 -21.56
N PHE A 294 -3.36 -4.73 -21.25
CA PHE A 294 -4.43 -5.05 -22.21
C PHE A 294 -5.78 -4.43 -21.78
N ARG A 295 -6.76 -4.44 -22.69
CA ARG A 295 -8.07 -3.80 -22.53
C ARG A 295 -9.21 -4.55 -23.24
N GLU A 296 -8.93 -5.77 -23.69
CA GLU A 296 -9.89 -6.68 -24.33
C GLU A 296 -10.50 -7.59 -23.25
#